data_AF-A0AAV0CZN5-F1
#
_entry.id   AF-A0AAV0CZN5-F1
#
_cell.length_a   1.000
_cell.length_b   1.000
_cell.length_c   1.000
_cell.angle_alpha   90.00
_cell.angle_beta   90.00
_cell.angle_gamma   90.00
#
_symmetry.space_group_name_H-M   'P 1'
#
loop_
_entity.id
_entity.type
_entity.pdbx_description
1 polymer ?
#
loop_
_entity_poly.entity_id
_entity_poly.type
_entity_poly.pdbx_seq_one_letter_code
_entity_poly.pdbx_strand_id
1 'polypeptide(L)'
;MFCYCRMVYLPMSYLYGKKFVGPITPLILQLKEELYDESYKEINWRKIRHLCEKEDVYYPHPLIQDFIWDSCYLLTEPLLTRWPLNKLRQKALEVTMKHIHYEDEN
;
A
#
# COMPACT_ATOMS: atom_id res chain seq x y z
N MET A 1 7.97 5.49 -15.85
CA MET A 1 6.62 5.78 -15.30
C MET A 1 6.20 7.15 -15.79
N PHE A 2 4.94 7.34 -16.17
CA PHE A 2 4.44 8.66 -16.58
C PHE A 2 4.48 9.62 -15.38
N CYS A 3 4.67 10.93 -15.62
CA CYS A 3 4.89 11.91 -14.55
C CYS A 3 3.74 11.90 -13.53
N TYR A 4 2.47 11.91 -13.98
CA TYR A 4 1.31 11.85 -13.09
C TYR A 4 1.28 10.59 -12.23
N CYS A 5 1.57 9.43 -12.83
CA CYS A 5 1.64 8.19 -12.06
C CYS A 5 2.75 8.29 -10.99
N ARG A 6 3.93 8.80 -11.34
CA ARG A 6 5.03 8.97 -10.37
C ARG A 6 4.60 9.88 -9.21
N MET A 7 3.98 11.02 -9.52
CA MET A 7 3.54 12.01 -8.53
C MET A 7 2.54 11.44 -7.53
N VAL A 8 1.66 10.52 -7.95
CA VAL A 8 0.70 9.87 -7.05
C VAL A 8 1.35 8.74 -6.26
N TYR A 9 2.11 7.86 -6.92
CA TYR A 9 2.66 6.66 -6.26
C TYR A 9 3.81 6.97 -5.31
N LEU A 10 4.52 8.09 -5.48
CA LEU A 10 5.63 8.48 -4.61
C LEU A 10 5.17 8.68 -3.14
N PRO A 11 4.23 9.59 -2.81
CA PRO A 11 3.74 9.74 -1.44
C PRO A 11 2.96 8.51 -0.94
N MET A 12 2.21 7.82 -1.82
CA MET A 12 1.54 6.57 -1.47
C MET A 12 2.54 5.50 -0.99
N SER A 13 3.67 5.35 -1.70
CA SER A 13 4.73 4.40 -1.33
C SER A 13 5.39 4.76 0.01
N TYR A 14 5.52 6.05 0.32
CA TYR A 14 6.06 6.52 1.60
C TYR A 14 5.15 6.11 2.76
N LEU A 15 3.85 6.39 2.66
CA LEU A 15 2.86 6.01 3.68
C LEU A 15 2.78 4.50 3.86
N TYR A 16 2.77 3.75 2.76
CA TYR A 16 2.80 2.29 2.78
C TYR A 16 4.05 1.75 3.47
N GLY A 17 5.23 2.23 3.08
CA GLY A 17 6.50 1.80 3.66
C GLY A 17 6.64 2.17 5.14
N LYS A 18 6.06 3.30 5.56
CA LYS A 18 6.01 3.73 6.96
C LYS A 18 4.97 2.94 7.78
N LYS A 19 4.04 2.25 7.12
CA LYS A 19 2.84 1.65 7.73
C LYS A 19 2.08 2.68 8.57
N PHE A 20 1.90 3.88 8.01
CA PHE A 20 1.23 4.96 8.70
C PHE A 20 -0.24 4.62 8.91
N VAL A 21 -0.72 4.78 10.16
CA VAL A 21 -2.11 4.60 10.54
C VAL A 21 -2.51 5.82 11.37
N GLY A 22 -3.61 6.47 11.00
CA GLY A 22 -4.17 7.59 11.75
C GLY A 22 -4.79 7.16 13.09
N PRO A 23 -5.19 8.12 13.93
CA PRO A 23 -5.88 7.82 15.19
C PRO A 23 -7.22 7.12 14.92
N ILE A 24 -7.52 6.06 15.68
CA ILE A 24 -8.81 5.35 15.58
C ILE A 24 -9.86 6.15 16.37
N THR A 25 -10.68 6.91 15.65
CA THR A 25 -11.77 7.71 16.21
C THR A 25 -13.07 6.89 16.29
N PRO A 26 -14.09 7.35 17.06
CA PRO A 26 -15.41 6.72 17.05
C PRO A 26 -16.04 6.64 15.66
N LEU A 27 -15.82 7.66 14.81
CA LEU A 27 -16.27 7.65 13.41
C LEU A 27 -15.59 6.52 12.62
N ILE A 28 -14.29 6.30 12.80
CA ILE A 28 -13.59 5.19 12.12
C ILE A 28 -14.14 3.84 12.56
N LEU A 29 -14.53 3.69 13.84
CA LEU A 29 -15.17 2.45 14.30
C LEU A 29 -16.54 2.24 13.65
N GLN A 30 -17.34 3.29 13.50
CA GLN A 30 -18.63 3.21 12.79
C GLN A 30 -18.45 2.84 11.31
N LEU A 31 -17.51 3.49 10.62
CA LEU A 31 -17.22 3.20 9.21
C LEU A 31 -16.79 1.74 8.99
N LYS A 32 -16.12 1.12 9.96
CA LYS A 32 -15.72 -0.30 9.86
C LYS A 32 -16.89 -1.27 9.94
N GLU A 33 -18.00 -0.88 10.56
CA GLU A 33 -19.21 -1.71 10.61
C GLU A 33 -20.16 -1.38 9.44
N GLU A 34 -20.05 -0.19 8.83
CA GLU A 34 -20.92 0.25 7.72
C GLU A 34 -20.39 -0.14 6.34
N LEU A 35 -19.07 -0.06 6.11
CA LEU A 35 -18.47 -0.19 4.77
C LEU A 35 -18.26 -1.64 4.31
N TYR A 36 -18.38 -2.62 5.19
CA TYR A 36 -18.07 -4.02 4.90
C TYR A 36 -19.26 -4.92 5.21
N ASP A 37 -19.56 -5.86 4.32
CA ASP A 37 -20.64 -6.83 4.52
C ASP A 37 -20.33 -7.87 5.61
N GLU A 38 -19.03 -8.14 5.82
CA GLU A 38 -18.52 -9.07 6.83
C GLU A 38 -17.95 -8.31 8.04
N SER A 39 -17.92 -8.95 9.21
CA SER A 39 -17.32 -8.34 10.40
C SER A 39 -15.86 -7.95 10.14
N TYR A 40 -15.51 -6.69 10.39
CA TYR A 40 -14.17 -6.14 10.14
C TYR A 40 -13.02 -6.99 10.72
N LYS A 41 -13.26 -7.68 11.84
CA LYS A 41 -12.27 -8.53 12.52
C LYS A 41 -12.04 -9.87 11.83
N GLU A 42 -13.00 -10.34 11.05
CA GLU A 42 -12.97 -11.64 10.38
C GLU A 42 -12.46 -11.53 8.94
N ILE A 43 -12.40 -10.31 8.39
CA ILE A 43 -11.92 -10.05 7.02
C ILE A 43 -10.48 -10.56 6.83
N ASN A 44 -10.33 -11.44 5.84
CA ASN A 44 -9.01 -11.90 5.41
C ASN A 44 -8.39 -10.93 4.39
N TRP A 45 -7.73 -9.88 4.90
CA TRP A 45 -7.07 -8.85 4.10
C TRP A 45 -6.08 -9.38 3.06
N ARG A 46 -5.50 -10.57 3.27
CA ARG A 46 -4.53 -11.17 2.34
C ARG A 46 -5.20 -11.69 1.06
N LYS A 47 -6.43 -12.19 1.17
CA LYS A 47 -7.20 -12.77 0.06
C LYS A 47 -7.83 -11.70 -0.84
N ILE A 48 -8.16 -10.54 -0.30
CA ILE A 48 -8.88 -9.49 -1.03
C ILE A 48 -7.97 -8.55 -1.84
N ARG A 49 -6.64 -8.73 -1.82
CA ARG A 49 -5.67 -7.81 -2.47
C ARG A 49 -5.87 -7.66 -3.98
N HIS A 50 -6.40 -8.68 -4.64
CA HIS A 50 -6.67 -8.69 -6.08
C HIS A 50 -8.17 -8.60 -6.38
N LEU A 51 -9.00 -8.41 -5.36
CA LEU A 51 -10.45 -8.34 -5.54
C LEU A 51 -10.83 -6.91 -5.96
N CYS A 52 -11.45 -6.81 -7.12
CA CYS A 52 -12.08 -5.60 -7.64
C CYS A 52 -13.35 -6.04 -8.38
N GLU A 53 -14.44 -5.29 -8.25
CA GLU A 53 -15.70 -5.64 -8.89
C GLU A 53 -15.55 -5.58 -10.41
N LYS A 54 -16.12 -6.55 -11.12
CA LYS A 54 -15.87 -6.72 -12.56
C LYS A 54 -16.30 -5.50 -13.37
N GLU A 55 -17.32 -4.79 -12.91
CA GLU A 55 -17.85 -3.59 -13.54
C GLU A 55 -16.91 -2.38 -13.38
N ASP A 56 -16.09 -2.35 -12.32
CA ASP A 56 -15.14 -1.26 -12.04
C ASP A 56 -13.75 -1.49 -12.66
N VAL A 57 -13.45 -2.72 -13.11
CA VAL A 57 -12.15 -3.08 -13.69
C VAL A 57 -12.07 -2.63 -15.15
N TYR A 58 -11.60 -1.40 -15.35
CA TYR A 58 -11.34 -0.88 -16.69
C TYR A 58 -10.11 -1.53 -17.36
N TYR A 59 -9.07 -1.85 -16.58
CA TYR A 59 -7.87 -2.55 -17.06
C TYR A 59 -7.61 -3.82 -16.23
N PRO A 60 -7.93 -5.02 -16.75
CA PRO A 60 -7.71 -6.26 -16.01
C PRO A 60 -6.23 -6.58 -15.89
N HIS A 61 -5.82 -7.09 -14.72
CA HIS A 61 -4.44 -7.49 -14.47
C HIS A 61 -4.10 -8.78 -15.22
N PRO A 62 -2.97 -8.83 -15.95
CA PRO A 62 -2.43 -10.08 -16.45
C PRO A 62 -1.97 -10.99 -15.30
N LEU A 63 -2.10 -12.31 -15.45
CA LEU A 63 -1.69 -13.28 -14.42
C LEU A 63 -0.23 -13.13 -13.95
N ILE A 64 0.66 -12.72 -14.85
CA ILE A 64 2.07 -12.48 -14.51
C ILE A 64 2.25 -11.31 -13.55
N GLN A 65 1.38 -10.29 -13.65
CA GLN A 65 1.40 -9.12 -12.77
C GLN A 65 1.00 -9.51 -11.35
N ASP A 66 -0.07 -10.29 -11.20
CA ASP A 66 -0.52 -10.79 -9.90
C ASP A 66 0.56 -11.68 -9.25
N PHE A 67 1.20 -12.54 -10.04
CA PHE A 67 2.29 -13.38 -9.56
C PHE A 67 3.49 -12.58 -9.05
N ILE A 68 3.90 -11.54 -9.77
CA ILE A 68 5.01 -10.65 -9.36
C ILE A 68 4.62 -9.93 -8.06
N TRP A 69 3.43 -9.36 -7.99
CA TRP A 69 2.96 -8.64 -6.80
C TRP A 69 2.85 -9.52 -5.58
N ASP A 70 2.36 -10.75 -5.73
CA ASP A 70 2.30 -11.71 -4.64
C ASP A 70 3.67 -12.15 -4.18
N SER A 71 4.57 -12.47 -5.10
CA SER A 71 5.95 -12.79 -4.77
C SER A 71 6.62 -11.64 -4.02
N CYS A 72 6.47 -10.40 -4.51
CA CYS A 72 6.97 -9.21 -3.84
C CYS A 72 6.38 -9.08 -2.44
N TYR A 73 5.06 -9.14 -2.27
CA TYR A 73 4.43 -8.97 -0.96
C TYR A 73 4.86 -10.05 0.04
N LEU A 74 4.84 -11.32 -0.38
CA LEU A 74 5.16 -12.47 0.47
C LEU A 74 6.63 -12.50 0.90
N LEU A 75 7.54 -12.04 0.05
CA LEU A 75 8.97 -12.04 0.33
C LEU A 75 9.41 -10.75 1.03
N THR A 76 8.99 -9.58 0.53
CA THR A 76 9.53 -8.30 1.00
C THR A 76 9.04 -7.94 2.39
N GLU A 77 7.78 -8.23 2.76
CA GLU A 77 7.28 -7.87 4.09
C GLU A 77 8.01 -8.61 5.24
N PRO A 78 8.21 -9.94 5.20
CA PRO A 78 8.99 -10.64 6.21
C PRO A 78 10.47 -10.28 6.21
N LEU A 79 11.04 -9.99 5.04
CA LEU A 79 12.47 -9.66 4.91
C LEU A 79 12.76 -8.25 5.41
N LEU A 80 12.02 -7.24 4.94
CA LEU A 80 12.25 -5.82 5.25
C LEU A 80 11.79 -5.41 6.66
N THR A 81 11.13 -6.30 7.41
CA THR A 81 10.85 -6.09 8.84
C THR A 81 11.98 -6.56 9.74
N ARG A 82 12.87 -7.44 9.25
CA ARG A 82 13.95 -8.04 10.04
C ARG A 82 15.26 -7.26 9.87
N TRP A 83 16.05 -7.21 10.93
CA TRP A 83 17.42 -6.69 10.85
C TRP A 83 18.31 -7.69 10.07
N PRO A 84 19.21 -7.24 9.18
CA PRO A 84 19.57 -5.85 8.88
C PRO A 84 18.79 -5.23 7.71
N LEU A 85 17.91 -5.98 7.04
CA LEU A 85 17.22 -5.58 5.82
C LEU A 85 16.21 -4.44 6.05
N ASN A 86 15.72 -4.25 7.28
CA ASN A 86 14.91 -3.09 7.65
C ASN A 86 15.61 -1.73 7.41
N LYS A 87 16.95 -1.69 7.37
CA LYS A 87 17.71 -0.49 6.99
C LYS A 87 17.47 -0.07 5.55
N LEU A 88 17.20 -1.03 4.65
CA LEU A 88 16.87 -0.73 3.26
C LEU A 88 15.55 0.03 3.17
N ARG A 89 14.54 -0.39 3.94
CA ARG A 89 13.26 0.31 4.03
C ARG A 89 13.44 1.73 4.57
N GLN A 90 14.23 1.93 5.61
CA GLN A 90 14.52 3.26 6.15
C GLN A 90 15.18 4.16 5.11
N LYS A 91 16.23 3.67 4.43
CA LYS A 91 16.90 4.41 3.36
C LYS A 91 15.95 4.75 2.19
N ALA A 92 15.08 3.82 1.82
CA ALA A 92 14.08 4.06 0.77
C ALA A 92 13.08 5.15 1.18
N LEU A 93 12.63 5.17 2.45
CA LEU A 93 11.75 6.21 2.97
C LEU A 93 12.43 7.59 2.96
N GLU A 94 13.69 7.68 3.38
CA GLU A 94 14.45 8.93 3.35
C GLU A 94 14.60 9.48 1.92
N VAL A 95 14.95 8.60 0.97
CA VAL A 95 15.06 9.00 -0.45
C VAL A 95 13.70 9.45 -1.00
N THR A 96 12.63 8.73 -0.65
CA THR A 96 11.27 9.08 -1.09
C THR A 96 10.86 10.46 -0.56
N MET A 97 11.11 10.74 0.72
CA MET A 97 10.80 12.05 1.32
C MET A 97 11.59 13.19 0.67
N LYS A 98 12.86 12.97 0.32
CA LYS A 98 13.65 13.96 -0.43
C LYS A 98 13.02 14.31 -1.78
N HIS A 99 12.49 13.31 -2.50
CA HIS A 99 11.81 13.57 -3.77
C HIS A 99 10.47 14.28 -3.56
N ILE A 100 9.73 13.97 -2.50
CA ILE A 100 8.49 14.69 -2.16
C ILE A 100 8.79 16.16 -1.91
N HIS A 101 9.76 16.48 -1.05
CA HIS A 101 10.17 17.88 -0.80
C HIS A 101 10.67 18.59 -2.04
N TYR A 102 11.43 17.90 -2.90
CA TYR A 102 11.87 18.48 -4.17
C TYR A 102 10.68 18.86 -5.07
N GLU A 103 9.63 18.04 -5.11
CA GLU A 103 8.43 18.36 -5.91
C GLU A 103 7.53 19.41 -5.22
N ASP A 104 7.57 19.54 -3.89
CA ASP A 104 6.85 20.60 -3.14
C ASP A 104 7.50 21.99 -3.30
N GLU A 105 8.82 22.04 -3.51
CA GLU A 105 9.61 23.27 -3.65
C GLU A 105 9.64 23.85 -5.08
N ASN A 106 9.35 23.04 -6.10
CA ASN A 106 9.30 23.45 -7.52
C ASN A 106 7.92 23.96 -7.93
#